data_AF-A0A7S3VY65-F1
#
_entry.id   AF-A0A7S3VY65-F1
#
_cell.length_a   1.000
_cell.length_b   1.000
_cell.length_c   1.000
_cell.angle_alpha   90.00
_cell.angle_beta   90.00
_cell.angle_gamma   90.00
#
_symmetry.space_group_name_H-M   'P 1'
#
loop_
_entity.id
_entity.type
_entity.pdbx_description
1 polymer ?
#
loop_
_entity_poly.entity_id
_entity_poly.type
_entity_poly.pdbx_seq_one_letter_code
_entity_poly.pdbx_strand_id
1 'polypeptide(L)'
;EEEEPMLQRIMRTQASADGLGELKPLPLQISDAERFRYRVEDMARGLTKKAISRYRARELQLEALNSEKLKAYFEDHPEDRKALQKTQRQFRERKSVRQHLKNVPSYLMPENLTATTPVQQALREEQAAQGGPARTSATKR
;
A
#
# COMPACT_ATOMS: atom_id res chain seq x y z
N GLU A 1 -6.17 -25.76 -19.90
CA GLU A 1 -6.89 -25.68 -21.19
C GLU A 1 -8.22 -24.92 -21.10
N GLU A 2 -8.82 -24.71 -19.92
CA GLU A 2 -10.08 -23.95 -19.76
C GLU A 2 -9.94 -22.43 -19.62
N GLU A 3 -8.72 -21.87 -19.69
CA GLU A 3 -8.46 -20.44 -19.45
C GLU A 3 -8.69 -19.55 -20.70
N GLU A 4 -8.62 -20.15 -21.89
CA GLU A 4 -8.80 -19.48 -23.18
C GLU A 4 -10.16 -18.76 -23.37
N PRO A 5 -11.32 -19.31 -22.96
CA PRO A 5 -12.61 -18.63 -23.15
C PRO A 5 -12.76 -17.36 -22.28
N MET A 6 -12.18 -17.35 -21.08
CA MET A 6 -12.28 -16.20 -20.17
C MET A 6 -11.39 -15.05 -20.63
N LEU A 7 -10.18 -15.36 -21.11
CA LEU A 7 -9.27 -14.38 -21.69
C LEU A 7 -9.92 -13.68 -22.89
N GLN A 8 -10.52 -14.44 -23.81
CA GLN A 8 -11.20 -13.87 -24.99
C GLN A 8 -12.36 -12.95 -24.60
N ARG A 9 -13.12 -13.29 -23.56
CA ARG A 9 -14.19 -12.44 -23.03
C ARG A 9 -13.64 -11.12 -22.49
N ILE A 10 -12.59 -11.17 -21.68
CA ILE A 10 -11.92 -9.98 -21.10
C ILE A 10 -11.39 -9.09 -22.24
N MET A 11 -10.71 -9.68 -23.23
CA MET A 11 -10.19 -8.96 -24.39
C MET A 11 -11.29 -8.21 -25.14
N ARG A 12 -12.43 -8.85 -25.40
CA ARG A 12 -13.58 -8.20 -26.06
C ARG A 12 -14.17 -7.08 -25.22
N THR A 13 -14.35 -7.30 -23.92
CA THR A 13 -14.89 -6.27 -23.01
C THR A 13 -13.98 -5.05 -22.92
N GLN A 14 -12.66 -5.25 -22.91
CA GLN A 14 -11.69 -4.15 -22.87
C GLN A 14 -11.54 -3.43 -24.21
N ALA A 15 -11.66 -4.13 -25.34
CA ALA A 15 -11.64 -3.51 -26.67
C ALA A 15 -12.84 -2.58 -26.92
N SER A 16 -14.00 -2.88 -26.33
CA SER A 16 -15.22 -2.06 -26.46
C SER A 16 -15.28 -0.85 -25.51
N ALA A 17 -14.41 -0.81 -24.50
CA ALA A 17 -14.38 0.24 -23.48
C ALA A 17 -13.26 1.24 -23.79
N ASP A 18 -13.59 2.21 -24.63
CA ASP A 18 -13.02 3.57 -24.73
C ASP A 18 -11.49 3.72 -24.49
N GLY A 19 -10.73 3.80 -25.59
CA GLY A 19 -9.41 4.47 -25.65
C GLY A 19 -8.19 3.75 -25.04
N LEU A 20 -8.35 2.66 -24.29
CA LEU A 20 -7.24 1.87 -23.77
C LEU A 20 -6.88 0.77 -24.78
N GLY A 21 -6.03 1.16 -25.74
CA GLY A 21 -5.60 0.32 -26.86
C GLY A 21 -5.06 -1.06 -26.47
N GLU A 22 -5.07 -1.94 -27.47
CA GLU A 22 -4.53 -3.31 -27.53
C GLU A 22 -3.71 -3.78 -26.31
N LEU A 23 -4.08 -4.93 -25.76
CA LEU A 23 -3.35 -5.57 -24.66
C LEU A 23 -1.87 -5.75 -25.03
N LYS A 24 -1.02 -4.94 -24.40
CA LYS A 24 0.43 -5.04 -24.55
C LYS A 24 0.99 -6.05 -23.55
N PRO A 25 2.00 -6.84 -23.94
CA PRO A 25 2.70 -7.70 -23.01
C PRO A 25 3.29 -6.84 -21.88
N LEU A 26 3.11 -7.29 -20.64
CA LEU A 26 3.69 -6.62 -19.48
C LEU A 26 5.22 -6.75 -19.58
N PRO A 27 5.99 -5.64 -19.56
CA PRO A 27 7.46 -5.68 -19.63
C PRO A 27 8.06 -6.08 -18.28
N LEU A 28 7.58 -7.17 -17.70
CA LEU A 28 7.98 -7.70 -16.39
C LEU A 28 8.49 -9.12 -16.59
N GLN A 29 9.75 -9.35 -16.27
CA GLN A 29 10.30 -10.70 -16.19
C GLN A 29 10.11 -11.23 -14.77
N ILE A 30 9.79 -12.52 -14.62
CA ILE A 30 9.57 -13.13 -13.29
C ILE A 30 10.87 -13.08 -12.46
N SER A 31 12.04 -13.19 -13.10
CA SER A 31 13.36 -13.05 -12.47
C SER A 31 13.55 -11.71 -11.77
N ASP A 32 12.92 -10.63 -12.27
CA ASP A 32 13.00 -9.31 -11.66
C ASP A 32 12.25 -9.28 -10.31
N ALA A 33 11.15 -10.03 -10.21
CA ALA A 33 10.39 -10.16 -8.98
C ALA A 33 11.14 -10.95 -7.90
N GLU A 34 12.00 -11.91 -8.27
CA GLU A 34 12.77 -12.73 -7.33
C GLU A 34 13.73 -11.90 -6.47
N ARG A 35 14.18 -10.73 -6.95
CA ARG A 35 15.00 -9.80 -6.17
C ARG A 35 14.33 -9.37 -4.86
N PHE A 36 13.00 -9.32 -4.84
CA PHE A 36 12.23 -8.94 -3.65
C PHE A 36 11.99 -10.10 -2.68
N ARG A 37 12.38 -11.34 -3.02
CA ARG A 37 12.01 -12.54 -2.25
C ARG A 37 12.35 -12.41 -0.77
N TYR A 38 13.59 -12.00 -0.45
CA TYR A 38 14.01 -11.85 0.94
C TYR A 38 13.21 -10.79 1.71
N ARG A 39 12.75 -9.71 1.04
CA ARG A 39 11.91 -8.68 1.67
C ARG A 39 10.53 -9.22 2.00
N VAL A 40 9.96 -9.97 1.07
CA VAL A 40 8.64 -10.61 1.23
C VAL A 40 8.71 -11.66 2.33
N GLU A 41 9.75 -12.49 2.36
CA GLU A 41 9.96 -13.49 3.40
C GLU A 41 10.10 -12.84 4.79
N ASP A 42 10.89 -11.78 4.90
CA ASP A 42 11.08 -11.03 6.14
C ASP A 42 9.78 -10.35 6.60
N MET A 43 8.92 -9.93 5.66
CA MET A 43 7.59 -9.44 5.98
C MET A 43 6.63 -10.53 6.44
N ALA A 44 6.61 -11.66 5.74
CA ALA A 44 5.76 -12.79 6.07
C ALA A 44 6.02 -13.28 7.50
N ARG A 45 7.29 -13.29 7.95
CA ARG A 45 7.66 -13.63 9.33
C ARG A 45 7.04 -12.70 10.38
N GLY A 46 6.82 -11.44 10.05
CA GLY A 46 6.14 -10.48 10.94
C GLY A 46 4.62 -10.66 11.03
N LEU A 47 4.01 -11.28 10.02
CA LEU A 47 2.56 -11.44 9.87
C LEU A 47 2.05 -12.70 10.60
N THR A 48 2.05 -12.64 11.93
CA THR A 48 1.53 -13.75 12.77
C THR A 48 0.01 -13.67 12.94
N LYS A 49 -0.65 -14.81 13.22
CA LYS A 49 -2.10 -14.85 13.58
C LYS A 49 -2.45 -13.87 14.71
N LYS A 50 -1.55 -13.71 15.69
CA LYS A 50 -1.70 -12.75 16.79
C LYS A 50 -1.65 -11.30 16.29
N ALA A 51 -0.77 -10.99 15.34
CA ALA A 51 -0.70 -9.67 14.72
C ALA A 51 -1.98 -9.35 13.94
N ILE A 52 -2.49 -10.32 13.17
CA ILE A 52 -3.74 -10.20 12.39
C ILE A 52 -4.93 -9.96 13.32
N SER A 53 -5.10 -10.78 14.36
CA SER A 53 -6.20 -10.63 15.32
C SER A 53 -6.18 -9.26 16.01
N ARG A 54 -5.01 -8.78 16.44
CA ARG A 54 -4.83 -7.45 17.03
C ARG A 54 -5.13 -6.33 16.03
N TYR A 55 -4.70 -6.48 14.78
CA TYR A 55 -4.98 -5.52 13.72
C TYR A 55 -6.48 -5.38 13.48
N ARG A 56 -7.19 -6.52 13.38
CA ARG A 56 -8.65 -6.54 13.20
C ARG A 56 -9.40 -5.92 14.37
N ALA A 57 -8.98 -6.22 15.61
CA ALA A 57 -9.57 -5.61 16.79
C ALA A 57 -9.41 -4.08 16.77
N ARG A 58 -8.23 -3.58 16.38
CA ARG A 58 -7.98 -2.13 16.24
C ARG A 58 -8.83 -1.51 15.13
N GLU A 59 -8.98 -2.19 14.00
CA GLU A 59 -9.79 -1.72 12.87
C GLU A 59 -11.25 -1.56 13.28
N LEU A 60 -11.83 -2.56 13.96
CA LEU A 60 -13.19 -2.50 14.50
C LEU A 60 -13.34 -1.39 15.55
N GLN A 61 -12.35 -1.17 16.41
CA GLN A 61 -12.37 -0.06 17.39
C GLN A 61 -12.37 1.32 16.71
N LEU A 62 -11.60 1.45 15.63
CA LEU A 62 -11.56 2.67 14.82
C LEU A 62 -12.91 2.93 14.13
N GLU A 63 -13.48 1.88 13.56
CA GLU A 63 -14.79 1.93 12.93
C GLU A 63 -15.88 2.29 13.95
N ALA A 64 -15.84 1.70 15.15
CA ALA A 64 -16.77 2.03 16.22
C ALA A 64 -16.70 3.51 16.64
N LEU A 65 -15.48 4.07 16.78
CA LEU A 65 -15.29 5.48 17.12
C LEU A 65 -15.74 6.45 16.01
N ASN A 66 -15.66 6.02 14.75
CA ASN A 66 -16.06 6.83 13.59
C ASN A 66 -17.53 6.62 13.19
N SER A 67 -18.19 5.59 13.72
CA SER A 67 -19.57 5.22 13.38
C SER A 67 -20.56 6.27 13.87
N GLU A 68 -21.44 6.72 12.99
CA GLU A 68 -22.48 7.70 13.33
C GLU A 68 -23.53 7.14 14.28
N LYS A 69 -23.82 5.84 14.16
CA LYS A 69 -24.81 5.14 14.99
C LYS A 69 -24.41 5.09 16.47
N LEU A 70 -23.12 5.11 16.76
CA LEU A 70 -22.60 5.03 18.12
C LEU A 70 -22.31 6.40 18.74
N LYS A 71 -22.48 7.51 18.00
CA LYS A 71 -22.22 8.87 18.50
C LYS A 71 -23.06 9.18 19.74
N ALA A 72 -24.38 8.98 19.66
CA ALA A 72 -25.30 9.22 20.78
C ALA A 72 -24.96 8.36 22.01
N TYR A 73 -24.64 7.08 21.81
CA TYR A 73 -24.21 6.20 22.90
C TYR A 73 -22.95 6.71 23.61
N PHE A 74 -21.96 7.20 22.86
CA PHE A 74 -20.73 7.75 23.44
C PHE A 74 -20.88 9.14 24.05
N GLU A 75 -21.94 9.88 23.71
CA GLU A 75 -22.28 11.14 24.40
C GLU A 75 -22.81 10.83 25.81
N ASP A 76 -23.65 9.80 25.93
CA ASP A 76 -24.14 9.34 27.22
C ASP A 76 -23.05 8.61 28.03
N HIS A 77 -22.07 7.98 27.37
CA HIS A 77 -21.03 7.15 28.00
C HIS A 77 -19.61 7.61 27.60
N PRO A 78 -19.13 8.74 28.14
CA PRO A 78 -17.83 9.31 27.78
C PRO A 78 -16.64 8.44 28.21
N GLU A 79 -16.78 7.63 29.26
CA GLU A 79 -15.71 6.74 29.74
C GLU A 79 -15.40 5.61 28.77
N ASP A 80 -16.42 5.04 28.10
CA ASP A 80 -16.23 3.97 27.12
C ASP A 80 -15.53 4.47 25.86
N ARG A 81 -15.87 5.71 25.44
CA ARG A 81 -15.15 6.39 24.36
C ARG A 81 -13.67 6.58 24.69
N LYS A 82 -13.35 7.01 25.93
CA LYS A 82 -11.97 7.16 26.40
C LYS A 82 -11.25 5.81 26.47
N ALA A 83 -11.93 4.75 26.93
CA ALA A 83 -11.37 3.40 27.00
C ALA A 83 -11.02 2.86 25.61
N LEU A 84 -11.89 3.06 24.61
CA LEU A 84 -11.62 2.71 23.22
C LEU A 84 -10.45 3.52 22.64
N GLN A 85 -10.38 4.83 22.89
CA GLN A 85 -9.26 5.67 22.44
C GLN A 85 -7.92 5.25 23.05
N LYS A 86 -7.88 4.94 24.34
CA LYS A 86 -6.68 4.47 25.04
C LYS A 86 -6.18 3.15 24.44
N THR A 87 -7.09 2.20 24.25
CA THR A 87 -6.79 0.88 23.67
C THR A 87 -6.29 1.00 22.23
N GLN A 88 -6.94 1.83 21.42
CA GLN A 88 -6.52 2.13 20.04
C GLN A 88 -5.09 2.71 19.98
N ARG A 89 -4.72 3.60 20.91
CA ARG A 89 -3.38 4.20 20.99
C ARG A 89 -2.30 3.16 21.29
N GLN A 90 -2.56 2.22 22.19
CA GLN A 90 -1.62 1.13 22.48
C GLN A 90 -1.35 0.25 21.25
N PHE A 91 -2.33 0.09 20.36
CA PHE A 91 -2.15 -0.60 19.08
C PHE A 91 -1.47 0.24 17.98
N ARG A 92 -1.29 1.55 18.17
CA ARG A 92 -0.53 2.43 17.25
C ARG A 92 0.97 2.24 17.39
N GLU A 93 1.47 2.06 18.59
CA GLU A 93 2.91 1.97 18.86
C GLU A 93 3.55 0.69 18.30
N ARG A 94 2.73 -0.35 18.08
CA ARG A 94 3.19 -1.60 17.44
C ARG A 94 3.12 -1.59 15.93
N LYS A 95 2.57 -0.56 15.25
CA LYS A 95 2.55 -0.51 13.77
C LYS A 95 3.99 -0.41 13.26
N SER A 96 4.64 -1.50 12.85
CA SER A 96 4.22 -2.62 11.98
C SER A 96 4.08 -2.25 10.50
N VAL A 97 4.54 -1.07 10.10
CA VAL A 97 5.03 -0.87 8.73
C VAL A 97 6.44 -0.37 8.89
N ARG A 98 7.38 -1.29 8.70
CA ARG A 98 8.80 -1.00 8.70
C ARG A 98 9.04 0.18 7.76
N GLN A 99 9.40 1.34 8.30
CA GLN A 99 9.54 2.59 7.53
C GLN A 99 10.55 2.43 6.37
N HIS A 100 11.53 1.54 6.54
CA HIS A 100 12.52 1.20 5.51
C HIS A 100 11.94 0.51 4.27
N LEU A 101 10.74 -0.06 4.34
CA LEU A 101 10.06 -0.65 3.16
C LEU A 101 9.46 0.39 2.23
N LYS A 102 9.30 1.64 2.70
CA LYS A 102 8.83 2.74 1.84
C LYS A 102 9.80 3.00 0.69
N ASN A 103 11.09 2.73 0.90
CA ASN A 103 12.12 2.92 -0.12
C ASN A 103 12.56 1.58 -0.72
N VAL A 104 12.62 1.53 -2.04
CA VAL A 104 13.19 0.40 -2.79
C VAL A 104 14.61 0.77 -3.19
N PRO A 105 15.64 0.05 -2.69
CA PRO A 105 17.01 0.28 -3.07
C PRO A 105 17.24 0.06 -4.56
N SER A 106 18.20 0.80 -5.11
CA SER A 106 18.58 0.74 -6.52
C SER A 106 18.96 -0.67 -6.98
N TYR A 107 19.56 -1.50 -6.10
CA TYR A 107 19.96 -2.86 -6.44
C TYR A 107 18.78 -3.84 -6.63
N LEU A 108 17.56 -3.48 -6.22
CA LEU A 108 16.36 -4.30 -6.45
C LEU A 108 15.58 -3.89 -7.69
N MET A 109 15.82 -2.69 -8.21
CA MET A 109 15.16 -2.21 -9.40
C MET A 109 15.93 -2.72 -10.63
N PRO A 110 15.28 -3.48 -11.52
CA PRO A 110 15.91 -3.89 -12.76
C PRO A 110 15.93 -2.70 -13.75
N GLU A 111 16.96 -2.65 -14.60
CA GLU A 111 17.26 -1.49 -15.45
C GLU A 111 16.09 -1.14 -16.41
N ASN A 112 15.40 -2.16 -16.92
CA ASN A 112 14.18 -2.06 -17.73
C ASN A 112 13.02 -1.33 -17.03
N LEU A 113 12.93 -1.39 -15.69
CA LEU A 113 11.88 -0.74 -14.89
C LEU A 113 12.31 0.62 -14.31
N THR A 114 13.59 1.00 -14.43
CA THR A 114 14.08 2.31 -13.97
C THR A 114 13.78 3.46 -14.92
N ALA A 115 13.29 3.17 -16.14
CA ALA A 115 12.81 4.19 -17.05
C ALA A 115 11.64 4.93 -16.40
N THR A 116 11.87 6.19 -16.02
CA THR A 116 10.90 7.05 -15.34
C THR A 116 9.60 7.04 -16.14
N THR A 117 8.53 6.49 -15.58
CA THR A 117 7.24 6.51 -16.27
C THR A 117 6.82 7.96 -16.48
N PRO A 118 6.13 8.31 -17.58
CA PRO A 118 5.71 9.69 -17.85
C PRO A 118 4.89 10.28 -16.69
N VAL A 119 4.15 9.45 -15.95
CA VAL A 119 3.43 9.82 -14.72
C VAL A 119 4.38 10.22 -13.59
N GLN A 120 5.49 9.48 -13.40
CA GLN A 120 6.50 9.82 -12.39
C GLN A 120 7.29 11.09 -12.77
N GLN A 121 7.49 11.35 -14.06
CA GLN A 121 8.10 12.59 -14.55
C GLN A 121 7.19 13.79 -14.29
N ALA A 122 5.91 13.70 -14.66
CA ALA A 122 4.92 14.75 -14.41
C ALA A 122 4.75 15.06 -12.91
N LEU A 123 4.66 14.03 -12.05
CA LEU A 123 4.60 14.23 -10.59
C LEU A 123 5.87 14.89 -10.02
N ARG A 124 7.03 14.65 -10.61
CA ARG A 124 8.30 15.26 -10.20
C ARG A 124 8.39 16.71 -10.64
N GLU A 125 7.89 17.04 -11.82
CA GLU A 125 7.78 18.40 -12.34
C GLU A 125 6.77 19.23 -11.54
N GLU A 126 5.60 18.66 -11.20
CA GLU A 126 4.63 19.29 -10.30
C GLU A 126 5.21 19.55 -8.90
N GLN A 127 5.96 18.60 -8.35
CA GLN A 127 6.65 18.76 -7.06
C GLN A 127 7.77 19.81 -7.12
N ALA A 128 8.47 19.92 -8.25
CA ALA A 128 9.48 20.95 -8.48
C ALA A 128 8.85 22.36 -8.64
N ALA A 129 7.68 22.45 -9.27
CA ALA A 129 6.92 23.68 -9.42
C ALA A 129 6.28 24.17 -8.10
N GLN A 130 5.97 23.25 -7.16
CA GLN A 130 5.35 23.56 -5.88
C GLN A 130 6.33 23.96 -4.75
N GLY A 131 7.64 24.06 -5.02
CA GLY A 131 8.60 24.75 -4.15
C GLY A 131 8.74 24.21 -2.71
N GLY A 132 8.48 22.92 -2.46
CA GLY A 132 8.67 22.30 -1.15
C GLY A 132 10.14 21.88 -0.92
N PRO A 133 10.70 22.00 0.31
CA PRO A 133 12.13 21.81 0.54
C PRO A 133 12.55 20.36 0.26
N ALA A 134 13.57 20.21 -0.59
CA ALA A 134 14.24 18.95 -0.86
C ALA A 134 14.82 18.37 0.44
N ARG A 135 14.22 17.29 0.96
CA ARG A 135 14.83 16.49 2.02
C ARG A 135 16.00 15.72 1.44
N THR A 136 17.17 16.34 1.42
CA THR A 136 18.44 15.67 1.14
C THR A 136 18.76 14.74 2.31
N SER A 137 18.58 13.43 2.13
CA SER A 137 19.23 12.45 3.01
C SER A 137 20.68 12.33 2.59
N ALA A 138 21.49 13.31 3.01
CA ALA A 138 22.94 13.24 2.89
C ALA A 138 23.49 12.19 3.86
N THR A 139 23.83 11.01 3.35
CA THR A 139 24.67 10.03 4.04
C THR A 139 26.08 10.60 4.12
N LYS A 140 26.51 11.04 5.31
CA LYS A 140 27.91 11.38 5.58
C LYS A 140 28.67 10.09 5.89
N ARG A 141 29.82 9.93 5.23
CA ARG A 141 30.82 8.88 5.50
C ARG A 141 31.37 8.99 6.91
#